data_AF-A0A0H3A5R4-F1
#
_entry.id   AF-A0A0H3A5R4-F1
#
_cell.length_a   1.000
_cell.length_b   1.000
_cell.length_c   1.000
_cell.angle_alpha   90.00
_cell.angle_beta   90.00
_cell.angle_gamma   90.00
#
_symmetry.space_group_name_H-M   'P 1'
#
loop_
_entity.id
_entity.type
_entity.pdbx_description
1 polymer ?
#
loop_
_entity_poly.entity_id
_entity_poly.type
_entity_poly.pdbx_seq_one_letter_code
_entity_poly.pdbx_strand_id
1 'polypeptide(L)'
;MDAVSTTAKSGPERRACYRVDAPAGFLREVALWLRPNMGTSAIVTLDCLGAPDFVASSELHGVRLEDVSTRGLGFSFVPQVLPGGEQLRNRSLYVYIKLHSPAVNRENPRYCLFLGARAVHLAQHGDRLHMGLRITQRGTPERTSKAIRMFDVARFGVRELTRWCDDMTRMGRGMLPPATPGLDMEQLLSEIAAQGASCRASDDKR
;
A
#
# COMPACT_ATOMS: atom_id res chain seq x y z
N MET A 1 -35.78 7.23 -16.07
CA MET A 1 -35.25 5.99 -15.46
C MET A 1 -34.05 5.61 -16.31
N ASP A 2 -32.88 6.15 -15.95
CA ASP A 2 -31.70 6.07 -16.80
C ASP A 2 -30.86 4.86 -16.42
N ALA A 3 -30.64 4.00 -17.42
CA ALA A 3 -29.85 2.79 -17.31
C ALA A 3 -28.38 3.16 -17.09
N VAL A 4 -27.84 2.76 -15.93
CA VAL A 4 -26.42 2.82 -15.61
C VAL A 4 -25.68 1.88 -16.56
N SER A 5 -24.95 2.47 -17.51
CA SER A 5 -24.10 1.74 -18.45
C SER A 5 -22.80 1.36 -17.73
N THR A 6 -22.75 0.16 -17.17
CA THR A 6 -21.53 -0.42 -16.60
C THR A 6 -20.65 -0.93 -17.74
N THR A 7 -19.76 -0.09 -18.26
CA THR A 7 -18.72 -0.55 -19.19
C THR A 7 -17.67 -1.36 -18.44
N ALA A 8 -17.90 -2.67 -18.33
CA ALA A 8 -16.86 -3.63 -17.99
C ALA A 8 -15.80 -3.63 -19.11
N LYS A 9 -14.58 -3.15 -18.82
CA LYS A 9 -13.44 -3.26 -19.74
C LYS A 9 -13.01 -4.73 -19.82
N SER A 10 -13.61 -5.50 -20.72
CA SER A 10 -13.19 -6.86 -21.06
C SER A 10 -11.99 -6.84 -22.02
N GLY A 11 -10.80 -6.73 -21.45
CA GLY A 11 -9.55 -7.13 -22.12
C GLY A 11 -8.91 -8.29 -21.34
N PRO A 12 -8.01 -9.09 -21.95
CA PRO A 12 -7.32 -10.14 -21.22
C PRO A 12 -6.63 -9.55 -19.99
N GLU A 13 -6.88 -10.13 -18.82
CA GLU A 13 -6.38 -9.63 -17.53
C GLU A 13 -4.86 -9.78 -17.47
N ARG A 14 -4.13 -8.78 -17.99
CA ARG A 14 -2.65 -8.77 -18.04
C ARG A 14 -2.00 -8.43 -16.69
N ARG A 15 -2.77 -8.27 -15.61
CA ARG A 15 -2.29 -7.72 -14.34
C ARG A 15 -2.13 -8.82 -13.30
N ALA A 16 -0.93 -8.91 -12.71
CA ALA A 16 -0.60 -9.94 -11.73
C ALA A 16 -1.29 -9.77 -10.36
N CYS A 17 -1.92 -8.62 -10.10
CA CYS A 17 -2.65 -8.34 -8.86
C CYS A 17 -3.88 -7.47 -9.13
N TYR A 18 -4.97 -7.78 -8.43
CA TYR A 18 -6.15 -6.93 -8.33
C TYR A 18 -5.79 -5.55 -7.75
N ARG A 19 -6.33 -4.49 -8.34
CA ARG A 19 -6.14 -3.11 -7.88
C ARG A 19 -7.50 -2.53 -7.50
N VAL A 20 -7.53 -1.76 -6.42
CA VAL A 20 -8.71 -1.08 -5.92
C VAL A 20 -8.56 0.40 -6.23
N ASP A 21 -9.57 0.99 -6.87
CA ASP A 21 -9.60 2.43 -7.10
C ASP A 21 -9.62 3.17 -5.75
N ALA A 22 -8.86 4.26 -5.65
CA ALA A 22 -8.81 5.09 -4.47
C ALA A 22 -9.70 6.33 -4.67
N PRO A 23 -10.87 6.42 -4.02
CA PRO A 23 -11.74 7.57 -4.16
C PRO A 23 -11.10 8.84 -3.62
N ALA A 24 -11.61 9.97 -4.10
CA ALA A 24 -11.20 11.28 -3.63
C ALA A 24 -11.35 11.40 -2.10
N GLY A 25 -10.35 11.98 -1.44
CA GLY A 25 -10.31 12.24 0.01
C GLY A 25 -9.74 11.09 0.86
N PHE A 26 -9.34 9.98 0.25
CA PHE A 26 -8.64 8.90 0.96
C PHE A 26 -7.13 9.15 1.09
N LEU A 27 -6.51 9.81 0.12
CA LEU A 27 -5.13 10.27 0.24
C LEU A 27 -5.08 11.51 1.15
N ARG A 28 -4.33 11.43 2.25
CA ARG A 28 -4.20 12.55 3.20
C ARG A 28 -2.88 13.27 3.08
N GLU A 29 -1.79 12.52 3.00
CA GLU A 29 -0.46 13.08 2.84
C GLU A 29 0.34 12.16 1.92
N VAL A 30 1.18 12.76 1.10
CA VAL A 30 2.19 12.05 0.32
C VAL A 30 3.49 12.84 0.35
N ALA A 31 4.60 12.14 0.49
CA ALA A 31 5.92 12.71 0.26
C ALA A 31 6.75 11.73 -0.58
N LEU A 32 7.54 12.29 -1.50
CA LEU A 32 8.33 11.54 -2.47
C LEU A 32 9.79 11.95 -2.38
N TRP A 33 10.67 10.95 -2.42
CA TRP A 33 12.12 11.12 -2.54
C TRP A 33 12.63 10.32 -3.73
N LEU A 34 13.26 11.00 -4.67
CA LEU A 34 14.04 10.45 -5.76
C LEU A 34 15.48 10.30 -5.28
N ARG A 35 15.84 9.09 -4.87
CA ARG A 35 17.19 8.76 -4.40
C ARG A 35 17.76 7.59 -5.20
N PRO A 36 19.10 7.44 -5.23
CA PRO A 36 19.70 6.20 -5.70
C PRO A 36 19.12 5.01 -4.92
N ASN A 37 19.13 3.83 -5.54
CA ASN A 37 18.71 2.62 -4.84
C ASN A 37 19.65 2.34 -3.67
N MET A 38 19.17 2.48 -2.44
CA MET A 38 19.97 2.25 -1.23
C MET A 38 20.12 0.76 -0.87
N GLY A 39 19.57 -0.15 -1.68
CA GLY A 39 19.69 -1.61 -1.50
C GLY A 39 18.51 -2.23 -0.75
N THR A 40 18.30 -3.54 -0.98
CA THR A 40 17.30 -4.36 -0.31
C THR A 40 17.81 -4.73 1.09
N SER A 41 17.01 -4.48 2.14
CA SER A 41 17.38 -4.64 3.57
C SER A 41 18.28 -3.55 4.18
N ALA A 42 18.29 -2.36 3.58
CA ALA A 42 19.03 -1.21 4.09
C ALA A 42 18.35 -0.54 5.30
N ILE A 43 19.16 -0.01 6.20
CA ILE A 43 18.74 1.00 7.18
C ILE A 43 18.88 2.36 6.49
N VAL A 44 17.75 3.04 6.28
CA VAL A 44 17.70 4.38 5.70
C VAL A 44 17.66 5.39 6.84
N THR A 45 18.76 6.09 7.09
CA THR A 45 18.80 7.17 8.08
C THR A 45 18.14 8.44 7.51
N LEU A 46 17.67 9.32 8.40
CA LEU A 46 17.11 10.60 7.96
C LEU A 46 18.13 11.47 7.21
N ASP A 47 19.41 11.39 7.58
CA ASP A 47 20.48 12.15 6.92
C ASP A 47 20.70 11.66 5.47
N CYS A 48 20.65 10.34 5.25
CA CYS A 48 20.74 9.78 3.90
C CYS A 48 19.49 10.08 3.05
N LEU A 49 18.32 10.14 3.68
CA LEU A 49 17.06 10.41 2.99
C LEU A 49 16.95 11.90 2.61
N GLY A 50 17.34 12.79 3.52
CA GLY A 50 17.24 14.24 3.37
C GLY A 50 15.79 14.74 3.25
N ALA A 51 15.64 15.97 2.77
CA ALA A 51 14.32 16.55 2.52
C ALA A 51 13.61 15.86 1.34
N PRO A 52 12.27 15.68 1.41
CA PRO A 52 11.48 15.19 0.28
C PRO A 52 11.60 16.12 -0.92
N ASP A 53 11.70 15.55 -2.11
CA ASP A 53 11.67 16.32 -3.36
C ASP A 53 10.25 16.82 -3.68
N PHE A 54 9.25 16.15 -3.11
CA PHE A 54 7.85 16.57 -3.21
C PHE A 54 7.08 16.22 -1.93
N VAL A 55 6.21 17.14 -1.50
CA VAL A 55 5.25 16.93 -0.40
C VAL A 55 3.91 17.52 -0.79
N ALA A 56 2.84 16.77 -0.55
CA ALA A 56 1.48 17.28 -0.60
C ALA A 56 0.66 16.77 0.59
N SER A 57 -0.11 17.68 1.17
CA SER A 57 -1.21 17.36 2.07
C SER A 57 -2.52 17.58 1.34
N SER A 58 -3.44 16.62 1.41
CA SER A 58 -4.69 16.61 0.66
C SER A 58 -4.50 16.54 -0.86
N GLU A 59 -5.60 16.32 -1.59
CA GLU A 59 -5.64 16.31 -3.06
C GLU A 59 -5.54 17.71 -3.69
N LEU A 60 -5.44 18.74 -2.85
CA LEU A 60 -5.42 20.14 -3.25
C LEU A 60 -4.17 20.53 -4.04
N HIS A 61 -3.10 19.74 -3.99
CA HIS A 61 -1.85 20.01 -4.71
C HIS A 61 -1.74 19.28 -6.05
N GLY A 62 -2.86 18.90 -6.66
CA GLY A 62 -2.87 18.30 -8.00
C GLY A 62 -2.32 16.88 -8.04
N VAL A 63 -2.16 16.21 -6.90
CA VAL A 63 -1.79 14.80 -6.79
C VAL A 63 -2.99 13.97 -6.38
N ARG A 64 -3.20 12.86 -7.07
CA ARG A 64 -4.24 11.90 -6.76
C ARG A 64 -3.66 10.51 -6.70
N LEU A 65 -4.08 9.76 -5.69
CA LEU A 65 -3.93 8.31 -5.69
C LEU A 65 -5.10 7.77 -6.51
N GLU A 66 -4.80 7.16 -7.64
CA GLU A 66 -5.81 6.62 -8.57
C GLU A 66 -6.23 5.22 -8.14
N ASP A 67 -5.25 4.38 -7.81
CA ASP A 67 -5.48 3.00 -7.45
C ASP A 67 -4.39 2.47 -6.50
N VAL A 68 -4.71 1.40 -5.79
CA VAL A 68 -3.81 0.72 -4.85
C VAL A 68 -3.92 -0.78 -5.05
N SER A 69 -2.81 -1.47 -4.88
CA SER A 69 -2.76 -2.93 -4.75
C SER A 69 -1.73 -3.32 -3.70
N THR A 70 -1.66 -4.61 -3.39
CA THR A 70 -0.66 -5.17 -2.47
C THR A 70 0.78 -5.03 -2.97
N ARG A 71 1.00 -4.74 -4.27
CA ARG A 71 2.34 -4.62 -4.88
C ARG A 71 2.58 -3.33 -5.65
N GLY A 72 1.62 -2.40 -5.67
CA GLY A 72 1.73 -1.23 -6.53
C GLY A 72 0.78 -0.11 -6.18
N LEU A 73 1.17 1.10 -6.54
CA LEU A 73 0.41 2.34 -6.37
C LEU A 73 0.24 3.00 -7.74
N GLY A 74 -0.94 3.56 -7.99
CA GLY A 74 -1.22 4.39 -9.16
C GLY A 74 -1.39 5.83 -8.72
N PHE A 75 -0.60 6.74 -9.26
CA PHE A 75 -0.75 8.16 -9.00
C PHE A 75 -1.00 8.93 -10.29
N SER A 76 -1.68 10.08 -10.17
CA SER A 76 -1.66 11.11 -11.19
C SER A 76 -1.23 12.45 -10.60
N PHE A 77 -0.48 13.22 -11.38
CA PHE A 77 0.09 14.50 -10.98
C PHE A 77 -0.22 15.54 -12.06
N VAL A 78 -0.39 16.81 -11.66
CA VAL A 78 -0.20 17.91 -12.61
C VAL A 78 1.31 18.02 -12.95
N PRO A 79 1.71 18.36 -14.18
CA PRO A 79 3.06 18.09 -14.68
C PRO A 79 4.16 18.90 -13.99
N GLN A 80 3.77 19.97 -13.27
CA GLN A 80 4.66 20.88 -12.57
C GLN A 80 5.18 20.31 -11.23
N VAL A 81 4.69 19.14 -10.82
CA VAL A 81 4.89 18.58 -9.47
C VAL A 81 6.09 17.64 -9.36
N LEU A 82 6.46 16.95 -10.45
CA LEU A 82 7.57 16.00 -10.45
C LEU A 82 8.55 16.27 -11.60
N PRO A 83 9.85 15.97 -11.40
CA PRO A 83 10.81 16.01 -12.51
C PRO A 83 10.37 15.09 -13.65
N GLY A 84 10.78 15.42 -14.88
CA GLY A 84 10.39 14.72 -16.10
C GLY A 84 10.66 13.21 -16.09
N GLY A 85 9.92 12.48 -16.94
CA GLY A 85 9.81 11.02 -16.87
C GLY A 85 11.10 10.20 -16.99
N GLU A 86 12.14 10.71 -17.67
CA GLU A 86 13.46 10.04 -17.78
C GLU A 86 14.13 9.87 -16.41
N GLN A 87 14.08 10.90 -15.55
CA GLN A 87 14.73 10.86 -14.23
C GLN A 87 14.02 9.88 -13.27
N LEU A 88 12.72 9.67 -13.47
CA LEU A 88 11.88 8.78 -12.68
C LEU A 88 12.09 7.30 -13.02
N ARG A 89 12.45 6.97 -14.26
CA ARG A 89 12.65 5.58 -14.70
C ARG A 89 13.93 4.94 -14.14
N ASN A 90 14.96 5.74 -13.91
CA ASN A 90 16.29 5.26 -13.53
C ASN A 90 16.61 5.41 -12.02
N ARG A 91 15.64 5.84 -11.20
CA ARG A 91 15.84 6.06 -9.75
C ARG A 91 14.89 5.20 -8.92
N SER A 92 15.30 4.97 -7.66
CA SER A 92 14.37 4.45 -6.66
C SER A 92 13.52 5.61 -6.14
N LEU A 93 12.22 5.36 -6.01
CA LEU A 93 11.31 6.29 -5.36
C LEU A 93 11.04 5.78 -3.95
N TYR A 94 11.37 6.59 -2.95
CA TYR A 94 10.84 6.40 -1.61
C TYR A 94 9.57 7.23 -1.47
N VAL A 95 8.55 6.60 -0.91
CA VAL A 95 7.20 7.13 -0.87
C VAL A 95 6.68 7.01 0.55
N TYR A 96 6.41 8.14 1.19
CA TYR A 96 5.57 8.19 2.37
C TYR A 96 4.13 8.42 1.91
N ILE A 97 3.19 7.58 2.33
CA ILE A 97 1.76 7.81 2.13
C ILE A 97 1.03 7.73 3.46
N LYS A 98 0.04 8.59 3.61
CA LYS A 98 -0.95 8.53 4.68
C LYS A 98 -2.33 8.40 4.05
N LEU A 99 -2.97 7.28 4.29
CA LEU A 99 -4.32 6.99 3.81
C LEU A 99 -5.30 7.04 4.97
N HIS A 100 -6.52 7.50 4.69
CA HIS A 100 -7.65 7.25 5.58
C HIS A 100 -8.07 5.79 5.54
N SER A 101 -8.50 5.30 6.69
CA SER A 101 -9.14 4.00 6.85
C SER A 101 -10.56 4.04 6.27
N PRO A 102 -10.92 3.09 5.40
CA PRO A 102 -12.31 2.93 4.95
C PRO A 102 -13.22 2.37 6.05
N ALA A 103 -12.65 1.69 7.05
CA ALA A 103 -13.41 1.13 8.16
C ALA A 103 -13.92 2.23 9.11
N VAL A 104 -15.23 2.24 9.34
CA VAL A 104 -15.92 3.05 10.36
C VAL A 104 -15.64 2.38 11.72
N ASN A 105 -15.15 3.11 12.72
CA ASN A 105 -14.83 2.64 14.10
C ASN A 105 -13.44 2.05 14.36
N ARG A 106 -12.41 2.43 13.60
CA ARG A 106 -11.04 2.01 13.92
C ARG A 106 -10.36 2.99 14.88
N GLU A 107 -9.77 2.47 15.98
CA GLU A 107 -9.03 3.29 16.96
C GLU A 107 -7.90 4.10 16.33
N ASN A 108 -7.24 3.56 15.29
CA ASN A 108 -6.28 4.29 14.49
C ASN A 108 -6.80 4.41 13.04
N PRO A 109 -7.38 5.55 12.65
CA PRO A 109 -8.13 5.68 11.40
C PRO A 109 -7.22 5.86 10.18
N ARG A 110 -5.90 5.66 10.31
CA ARG A 110 -4.93 6.04 9.28
C ARG A 110 -3.90 4.95 9.05
N TYR A 111 -3.58 4.76 7.78
CA TYR A 111 -2.48 3.91 7.33
C TYR A 111 -1.32 4.82 6.93
N CYS A 112 -0.29 4.86 7.76
CA CYS A 112 0.96 5.58 7.48
C CYS A 112 2.00 4.56 7.01
N LEU A 113 2.48 4.71 5.77
CA LEU A 113 3.41 3.77 5.16
C LEU A 113 4.60 4.52 4.60
N PHE A 114 5.78 3.94 4.78
CA PHE A 114 6.98 4.32 4.05
C PHE A 114 7.36 3.17 3.14
N LEU A 115 7.54 3.44 1.85
CA LEU A 115 7.68 2.41 0.82
C LEU A 115 8.86 2.75 -0.08
N GLY A 116 9.62 1.73 -0.47
CA GLY A 116 10.52 1.81 -1.62
C GLY A 116 9.78 1.28 -2.85
N ALA A 117 9.84 2.00 -3.96
CA ALA A 117 9.16 1.67 -5.19
C ALA A 117 9.98 2.04 -6.43
N ARG A 118 9.57 1.49 -7.57
CA ARG A 118 10.10 1.84 -8.90
C ARG A 118 8.96 2.26 -9.81
N ALA A 119 9.17 3.30 -10.61
CA ALA A 119 8.25 3.65 -11.68
C ALA A 119 8.29 2.57 -12.77
N VAL A 120 7.15 1.94 -13.02
CA VAL A 120 6.99 0.90 -14.07
C VAL A 120 6.21 1.41 -15.28
N HIS A 121 5.45 2.50 -15.10
CA HIS A 121 4.66 3.11 -16.15
C HIS A 121 4.59 4.61 -15.94
N LEU A 122 4.74 5.37 -17.03
CA LEU A 122 4.58 6.82 -17.07
C LEU A 122 3.86 7.16 -18.37
N ALA A 123 2.72 7.83 -18.29
CA ALA A 123 1.96 8.29 -19.45
C ALA A 123 1.32 9.64 -19.17
N GLN A 124 1.42 10.55 -20.12
CA GLN A 124 0.70 11.81 -20.08
C GLN A 124 -0.70 11.58 -20.66
N HIS A 125 -1.75 11.83 -19.88
CA HIS A 125 -3.14 11.84 -20.36
C HIS A 125 -3.76 13.20 -20.07
N GLY A 126 -4.07 13.95 -21.12
CA GLY A 126 -4.54 15.33 -20.99
C GLY A 126 -3.51 16.19 -20.25
N ASP A 127 -3.98 16.88 -19.21
CA ASP A 127 -3.18 17.75 -18.36
C ASP A 127 -2.48 17.02 -17.21
N ARG A 128 -2.57 15.69 -17.11
CA ARG A 128 -2.01 14.93 -15.98
C ARG A 128 -0.98 13.88 -16.42
N LEU A 129 0.08 13.77 -15.62
CA LEU A 129 1.04 12.67 -15.71
C LEU A 129 0.58 11.53 -14.81
N HIS A 130 0.30 10.37 -15.40
CA HIS A 130 -0.03 9.15 -14.69
C HIS A 130 1.22 8.29 -14.48
N MET A 131 1.45 7.90 -13.23
CA MET A 131 2.57 7.07 -12.82
C MET A 131 2.08 5.78 -12.15
N GLY A 132 2.52 4.66 -12.70
CA GLY A 132 2.41 3.36 -12.03
C GLY A 132 3.70 3.06 -11.27
N LEU A 133 3.58 2.81 -9.97
CA LEU A 133 4.65 2.40 -9.09
C LEU A 133 4.53 0.92 -8.75
N ARG A 134 5.64 0.18 -8.85
CA ARG A 134 5.79 -1.15 -8.25
C ARG A 134 6.52 -1.03 -6.92
N ILE A 135 5.88 -1.49 -5.86
CA ILE A 135 6.47 -1.50 -4.52
C ILE A 135 7.50 -2.62 -4.46
N THR A 136 8.71 -2.27 -4.02
CA THR A 136 9.83 -3.21 -3.83
C THR A 136 10.17 -3.37 -2.35
N GLN A 137 9.96 -2.33 -1.54
CA GLN A 137 10.32 -2.35 -0.14
C GLN A 137 9.27 -1.70 0.74
N ARG A 138 9.22 -2.14 2.00
CA ARG A 138 8.42 -1.57 3.07
C ARG A 138 9.33 -1.10 4.20
N GLY A 139 9.18 0.16 4.60
CA GLY A 139 9.86 0.75 5.73
C GLY A 139 9.11 0.53 7.04
N THR A 140 9.86 0.25 8.09
CA THR A 140 9.40 0.27 9.49
C THR A 140 10.33 1.19 10.28
N PRO A 141 9.80 2.14 11.07
CA PRO A 141 10.64 3.02 11.89
C PRO A 141 11.41 2.21 12.92
N GLU A 142 12.68 2.55 13.11
CA GLU A 142 13.50 2.02 14.20
C GLU A 142 13.12 2.67 15.52
N ARG A 143 13.08 1.87 16.60
CA ARG A 143 12.67 2.38 17.94
C ARG A 143 13.75 3.21 18.60
N THR A 144 15.01 2.89 18.34
CA THR A 144 16.18 3.42 19.07
C THR A 144 17.01 4.39 18.24
N SER A 145 16.67 4.61 16.97
CA SER A 145 17.43 5.48 16.07
C SER A 145 16.50 6.25 15.13
N LYS A 146 16.98 7.39 14.62
CA LYS A 146 16.31 8.18 13.58
C LYS A 146 16.53 7.54 12.21
N ALA A 147 15.99 6.33 12.04
CA ALA A 147 16.15 5.54 10.83
C ALA A 147 14.91 4.71 10.51
N ILE A 148 14.85 4.25 9.27
CA ILE A 148 13.80 3.39 8.73
C ILE A 148 14.47 2.12 8.25
N ARG A 149 14.06 0.99 8.80
CA ARG A 149 14.48 -0.32 8.29
C ARG A 149 13.62 -0.70 7.11
N MET A 150 14.23 -0.95 5.96
CA MET A 150 13.54 -1.35 4.74
C MET A 150 13.53 -2.87 4.62
N PHE A 151 12.38 -3.46 4.32
CA PHE A 151 12.18 -4.88 4.11
C PHE A 151 11.73 -5.16 2.69
N ASP A 152 12.22 -6.25 2.09
CA ASP A 152 11.79 -6.68 0.76
C ASP A 152 10.33 -7.17 0.76
N VAL A 153 9.49 -6.51 -0.05
CA VAL A 153 8.06 -6.83 -0.16
C VAL A 153 7.83 -8.17 -0.83
N ALA A 154 8.75 -8.67 -1.65
CA ALA A 154 8.64 -10.01 -2.22
C ALA A 154 8.64 -11.11 -1.15
N ARG A 155 9.25 -10.84 0.02
CA ARG A 155 9.32 -11.78 1.14
C ARG A 155 8.19 -11.59 2.15
N PHE A 156 7.84 -10.35 2.46
CA PHE A 156 6.97 -10.04 3.61
C PHE A 156 5.63 -9.38 3.23
N GLY A 157 5.46 -8.94 1.98
CA GLY A 157 4.28 -8.19 1.56
C GLY A 157 4.14 -6.82 2.25
N VAL A 158 2.99 -6.16 2.01
CA VAL A 158 2.60 -4.93 2.69
C VAL A 158 1.20 -5.12 3.30
N ARG A 159 1.15 -5.76 4.47
CA ARG A 159 -0.09 -6.15 5.16
C ARG A 159 -1.11 -5.00 5.29
N GLU A 160 -0.65 -3.78 5.52
CA GLU A 160 -1.47 -2.58 5.64
C GLU A 160 -2.21 -2.26 4.35
N LEU A 161 -1.55 -2.39 3.21
CA LEU A 161 -2.19 -2.16 1.91
C LEU A 161 -3.15 -3.29 1.57
N THR A 162 -2.84 -4.54 1.92
CA THR A 162 -3.79 -5.66 1.81
C THR A 162 -5.07 -5.34 2.57
N ARG A 163 -4.94 -4.99 3.85
CA ARG A 163 -6.09 -4.66 4.69
C ARG A 163 -6.84 -3.43 4.20
N TRP A 164 -6.14 -2.40 3.73
CA TRP A 164 -6.77 -1.22 3.15
C TRP A 164 -7.59 -1.56 1.90
N CYS A 165 -7.05 -2.40 1.00
CA CYS A 165 -7.76 -2.87 -0.19
C CYS A 165 -9.00 -3.69 0.17
N ASP A 166 -8.90 -4.55 1.17
CA ASP A 166 -10.03 -5.34 1.67
C ASP A 166 -11.12 -4.45 2.28
N ASP A 167 -10.73 -3.48 3.11
CA ASP A 167 -11.64 -2.50 3.73
C ASP A 167 -12.37 -1.67 2.64
N MET A 168 -11.65 -1.22 1.61
CA MET A 168 -12.22 -0.50 0.47
C MET A 168 -13.21 -1.36 -0.33
N THR A 169 -12.86 -2.62 -0.59
CA THR A 169 -13.72 -3.55 -1.34
C THR A 169 -15.01 -3.83 -0.57
N ARG A 170 -14.92 -3.94 0.77
CA ARG A 170 -16.07 -4.11 1.67
C ARG A 170 -16.97 -2.88 1.66
N MET A 171 -16.38 -1.67 1.78
CA MET A 171 -17.12 -0.41 1.67
C MET A 171 -17.88 -0.32 0.33
N GLY A 172 -17.23 -0.62 -0.80
CA GLY A 172 -17.85 -0.55 -2.13
C GLY A 172 -19.02 -1.53 -2.34
N ARG A 173 -19.13 -2.57 -1.52
CA ARG A 173 -20.25 -3.54 -1.54
C ARG A 173 -21.39 -3.14 -0.60
N GLY A 174 -21.30 -2.00 0.09
CA GLY A 174 -22.23 -1.64 1.17
C GLY A 174 -22.19 -2.59 2.37
N MET A 175 -21.21 -3.50 2.39
CA MET A 175 -21.01 -4.48 3.44
C MET A 175 -19.95 -3.91 4.39
N LEU A 176 -20.38 -3.11 5.35
CA LEU A 176 -19.61 -2.92 6.58
C LEU A 176 -20.24 -3.77 7.68
N PRO A 177 -20.08 -5.11 7.67
CA PRO A 177 -20.32 -5.87 8.89
C PRO A 177 -19.33 -5.37 9.96
N PRO A 178 -19.66 -5.50 11.26
CA PRO A 178 -18.72 -5.20 12.33
C PRO A 178 -17.40 -5.91 12.03
N ALA A 179 -16.27 -5.27 12.38
CA ALA A 179 -14.95 -5.84 12.19
C ALA A 179 -14.86 -7.18 12.91
N THR A 180 -15.21 -8.27 12.23
CA THR A 180 -14.92 -9.60 12.74
C THR A 180 -13.40 -9.73 12.64
N PRO A 181 -12.70 -10.02 13.76
CA PRO A 181 -11.35 -10.50 13.64
C PRO A 181 -11.46 -11.73 12.73
N GLY A 182 -10.96 -11.62 11.51
CA GLY A 182 -10.87 -12.77 10.63
C GLY A 182 -10.15 -13.87 11.39
N LEU A 183 -10.55 -15.11 11.16
CA LEU A 183 -9.93 -16.27 11.78
C LEU A 183 -8.42 -16.20 11.51
N ASP A 184 -7.64 -15.93 12.55
CA ASP A 184 -6.19 -15.93 12.47
C ASP A 184 -5.77 -17.39 12.25
N MET A 185 -5.32 -17.70 11.03
CA MET A 185 -4.99 -19.06 10.65
C MET A 185 -3.78 -19.58 11.43
N GLU A 186 -2.86 -18.72 11.86
CA GLU A 186 -1.75 -19.13 12.71
C GLU A 186 -2.25 -19.46 14.12
N GLN A 187 -3.15 -18.64 14.66
CA GLN A 187 -3.80 -18.93 15.93
C GLN A 187 -4.64 -20.21 15.87
N LEU A 188 -5.48 -20.38 14.84
CA LEU A 188 -6.29 -21.59 14.62
C LEU A 188 -5.41 -22.84 14.51
N LEU A 189 -4.34 -22.79 13.72
CA LEU A 189 -3.42 -23.92 13.58
C LEU A 189 -2.70 -24.22 14.89
N SER A 190 -2.36 -23.19 15.69
CA SER A 190 -1.78 -23.38 17.02
C SER A 190 -2.76 -24.03 18.01
N GLU A 191 -4.04 -23.64 17.95
CA GLU A 191 -5.10 -24.20 18.80
C GLU A 191 -5.42 -25.65 18.43
N ILE A 192 -5.46 -25.98 17.13
CA ILE A 192 -5.62 -27.35 16.64
C ILE A 192 -4.43 -28.22 17.07
N ALA A 193 -3.19 -27.71 16.94
CA ALA A 193 -2.00 -28.41 17.39
C ALA A 193 -2.02 -28.65 18.92
N ALA A 194 -2.47 -27.67 19.71
CA ALA A 194 -2.60 -27.80 21.15
C ALA A 194 -3.68 -28.81 21.57
N GLN A 195 -4.83 -28.83 20.88
CA GLN A 195 -5.88 -29.83 21.10
C GLN A 195 -5.45 -31.25 20.70
N GLY A 196 -4.73 -31.39 19.58
CA GLY A 196 -4.16 -32.67 19.15
C GLY A 196 -3.11 -33.23 20.12
N ALA A 197 -2.35 -32.37 20.78
CA ALA A 197 -1.42 -32.76 21.85
C ALA A 197 -2.16 -33.16 23.14
N SER A 198 -3.25 -32.46 23.49
CA SER A 198 -4.08 -32.78 24.65
C SER A 198 -4.79 -34.13 24.51
N CYS A 199 -5.28 -34.49 23.32
CA CYS A 199 -5.94 -35.79 23.08
C CYS A 199 -4.94 -36.97 23.14
N ARG A 200 -3.69 -36.76 22.71
CA ARG A 200 -2.63 -37.79 22.78
C ARG A 200 -2.10 -38.01 24.20
N ALA A 201 -2.10 -36.99 25.04
CA ALA A 201 -1.69 -37.11 26.45
C ALA A 201 -2.70 -37.88 27.32
N SER A 202 -3.97 -37.95 26.90
CA SER A 202 -5.03 -38.72 27.57
C SER A 202 -5.05 -40.21 27.23
N ASP A 203 -4.43 -40.61 26.11
CA ASP A 203 -4.33 -42.03 25.70
C ASP A 203 -3.13 -42.76 26.33
N ASP A 204 -2.13 -42.03 26.84
CA ASP A 204 -0.90 -42.59 27.44
C ASP A 204 -1.02 -42.87 28.96
N LYS A 205 -2.26 -42.84 29.48
CA LYS A 205 -2.60 -43.15 30.89
C LYS A 205 -3.59 -44.30 31.04
N ARG A 206 -3.62 -45.25 30.09
CA ARG A 206 -4.37 -46.51 30.22
C ARG A 206 -3.45 -47.72 30.26
#